data_AF-A0A8J7JLW9-F1
#
_entry.id   AF-A0A8J7JLW9-F1
#
_cell.length_a   1.000
_cell.length_b   1.000
_cell.length_c   1.000
_cell.angle_alpha   90.00
_cell.angle_beta   90.00
_cell.angle_gamma   90.00
#
_symmetry.space_group_name_H-M   'P 1'
#
loop_
_entity.id
_entity.type
_entity.pdbx_description
1 polymer ?
#
loop_
_entity_poly.entity_id
_entity_poly.type
_entity_poly.pdbx_seq_one_letter_code
_entity_poly.pdbx_strand_id
1 'polypeptide(L)'
;MASASPKHTVASLKEQFKSCADAKQHFGLKARGWQALADKLNAPSLDDLKAQIATLEAQVAKLEAENKQLHAHASTGTGFDEVGFWLLDRNFERAKFEDFGISEAATEMKSKAEDEYKRLAKKYHSDNGGLDEQMQNLNRLRNQMLSIVKLNGGMGL
;
A
#
# COMPACT_ATOMS: atom_id res chain seq x y z
N MET A 1 25.20 -19.71 -13.22
CA MET A 1 24.37 -20.41 -12.23
C MET A 1 25.14 -20.44 -10.93
N ALA A 2 24.77 -19.61 -9.95
CA ALA A 2 25.42 -19.63 -8.64
C ALA A 2 25.00 -20.92 -7.93
N SER A 3 25.98 -21.80 -7.65
CA SER A 3 25.75 -23.00 -6.86
C SER A 3 25.40 -22.56 -5.44
N ALA A 4 24.13 -22.72 -5.03
CA ALA A 4 23.73 -22.41 -3.68
C ALA A 4 24.48 -23.35 -2.73
N SER A 5 25.38 -22.81 -1.91
CA SER A 5 26.07 -23.56 -0.88
C SER A 5 25.03 -24.29 -0.02
N PRO A 6 25.25 -25.58 0.31
CA PRO A 6 24.29 -26.36 1.09
C PRO A 6 24.04 -25.69 2.44
N LYS A 7 22.75 -25.48 2.79
CA LYS A 7 22.37 -24.85 4.05
C LYS A 7 22.81 -25.72 5.23
N HIS A 8 23.65 -25.18 6.10
CA HIS A 8 24.13 -25.85 7.32
C HIS A 8 23.09 -25.71 8.44
N THR A 9 22.43 -26.80 8.82
CA THR A 9 21.53 -26.78 9.98
C THR A 9 22.29 -27.15 11.27
N VAL A 10 21.75 -26.80 12.43
CA VAL A 10 22.34 -27.20 13.71
C VAL A 10 22.44 -28.72 13.85
N ALA A 11 21.43 -29.46 13.35
CA ALA A 11 21.43 -30.92 13.38
C ALA A 11 22.56 -31.50 12.51
N SER A 12 22.68 -31.04 11.26
CA SER A 12 23.74 -31.52 10.36
C SER A 12 25.15 -31.20 10.87
N LEU A 13 25.33 -30.05 11.53
CA LEU A 13 26.62 -29.69 12.13
C LEU A 13 26.97 -30.59 13.33
N LYS A 14 25.99 -30.99 14.14
CA LYS A 14 26.21 -31.91 15.27
C LYS A 14 26.46 -33.35 14.83
N GLU A 15 25.91 -33.76 13.69
CA GLU A 15 26.20 -35.06 13.09
C GLU A 15 27.64 -35.12 12.54
N GLN A 16 28.09 -34.03 11.91
CA GLN A 16 29.42 -33.94 11.31
C GLN A 16 30.53 -33.73 12.34
N PHE A 17 30.26 -33.01 13.43
CA PHE A 17 31.26 -32.61 14.42
C PHE A 17 30.83 -32.96 15.84
N LYS A 18 31.74 -33.62 16.58
CA LYS A 18 31.52 -34.07 17.96
C LYS A 18 31.35 -32.91 18.96
N SER A 19 31.98 -31.77 18.70
CA SER A 19 31.87 -30.58 19.55
C SER A 19 31.84 -29.28 18.74
N CYS A 20 31.27 -28.23 19.36
CA CYS A 20 31.21 -26.91 18.74
C CYS A 20 32.61 -26.29 18.60
N ALA A 21 33.55 -26.67 19.46
CA ALA A 21 34.93 -26.22 19.37
C ALA A 21 35.60 -26.76 18.10
N ASP A 22 35.42 -28.06 17.82
CA ASP A 22 35.98 -28.72 16.62
C ASP A 22 35.42 -28.09 15.33
N ALA A 23 34.11 -27.85 15.29
CA ALA A 23 33.47 -27.22 14.14
C ALA A 23 33.97 -25.77 13.93
N LYS A 24 34.10 -24.98 15.00
CA LYS A 24 34.65 -23.62 14.93
C LYS A 24 36.07 -23.61 14.37
N GLN A 25 36.90 -24.56 14.81
CA GLN A 25 38.27 -24.69 14.31
C GLN A 25 38.27 -25.07 12.83
N HIS A 26 37.43 -26.03 12.42
CA HIS A 26 37.29 -26.46 11.03
C HIS A 26 36.89 -25.33 10.09
N PHE A 27 35.90 -24.52 10.47
CA PHE A 27 35.43 -23.39 9.67
C PHE A 27 36.22 -22.10 9.89
N GLY A 28 37.16 -22.05 10.83
CA GLY A 28 37.89 -20.83 11.19
C GLY A 28 37.01 -19.72 11.77
N LEU A 29 35.85 -20.06 12.35
CA LEU A 29 34.84 -19.11 12.78
C LEU A 29 34.82 -18.92 14.30
N LYS A 30 34.83 -17.67 14.73
CA LYS A 30 34.56 -17.30 16.13
C LYS A 30 33.05 -17.26 16.40
N ALA A 31 32.44 -18.40 16.64
CA ALA A 31 31.04 -18.52 17.06
C ALA A 31 30.94 -18.77 18.58
N ARG A 32 29.81 -18.40 19.22
CA ARG A 32 29.58 -18.65 20.66
C ARG A 32 28.79 -19.93 20.95
N GLY A 33 28.14 -20.53 19.94
CA GLY A 33 27.41 -21.79 20.06
C GLY A 33 27.02 -22.34 18.68
N TRP A 34 26.37 -23.52 18.66
CA TRP A 34 26.00 -24.21 17.42
C TRP A 34 25.06 -23.41 16.53
N GLN A 35 24.04 -22.75 17.10
CA GLN A 35 23.13 -21.90 16.33
C GLN A 35 23.88 -20.74 15.67
N ALA A 36 24.69 -20.01 16.43
CA ALA A 36 25.51 -18.92 15.91
C ALA A 36 26.53 -19.37 14.85
N LEU A 37 26.98 -20.63 14.88
CA LEU A 37 27.84 -21.19 13.85
C LEU A 37 27.04 -21.48 12.56
N ALA A 38 25.88 -22.13 12.69
CA ALA A 38 24.97 -22.37 11.57
C ALA A 38 24.56 -21.05 10.89
N ASP A 39 24.20 -20.03 11.69
CA ASP A 39 23.81 -18.72 11.19
C ASP A 39 24.96 -18.04 10.43
N LYS A 40 26.20 -18.17 10.91
CA LYS A 40 27.38 -17.61 10.23
C LYS A 40 27.71 -18.33 8.92
N LEU A 41 27.55 -19.65 8.89
CA LEU A 41 27.80 -20.46 7.69
C LEU A 41 26.73 -20.22 6.62
N ASN A 42 25.50 -19.92 7.04
CA ASN A 42 24.39 -19.61 6.14
C ASN A 42 24.22 -18.11 5.89
N ALA A 43 25.09 -17.27 6.46
CA ALA A 43 25.03 -15.84 6.23
C ALA A 43 25.24 -15.60 4.73
N PRO A 44 24.36 -14.81 4.07
CA PRO A 44 24.51 -14.53 2.66
C PRO A 44 25.88 -13.89 2.42
N SER A 45 26.56 -14.34 1.37
CA SER A 45 27.85 -13.75 1.01
C SER A 45 27.65 -12.32 0.50
N LEU A 46 28.75 -11.55 0.46
CA LEU A 46 28.71 -10.21 -0.11
C LEU A 46 28.22 -10.22 -1.57
N ASP A 47 28.57 -11.27 -2.33
CA ASP A 47 28.15 -11.40 -3.73
C ASP A 47 26.67 -11.80 -3.84
N ASP A 48 26.15 -12.62 -2.92
CA ASP A 48 24.70 -12.91 -2.83
C ASP A 48 23.89 -11.66 -2.52
N LEU A 49 24.39 -10.82 -1.61
CA LEU A 49 23.76 -9.53 -1.28
C LEU A 49 23.80 -8.58 -2.48
N LYS A 50 24.91 -8.49 -3.21
CA LYS A 50 25.01 -7.69 -4.43
C LYS A 50 24.04 -8.16 -5.51
N ALA A 51 23.90 -9.47 -5.70
CA ALA A 51 22.95 -10.05 -6.65
C ALA A 51 21.49 -9.76 -6.27
N GLN A 52 21.18 -9.81 -4.97
CA GLN A 52 19.86 -9.43 -4.46
C GLN A 52 19.58 -7.94 -4.66
N ILE A 53 20.55 -7.07 -4.37
CA ILE A 53 20.44 -5.63 -4.61
C ILE A 53 20.18 -5.34 -6.08
N ALA A 54 20.97 -5.92 -7.00
CA ALA A 54 20.77 -5.74 -8.43
C ALA A 54 19.39 -6.23 -8.90
N THR A 55 18.88 -7.32 -8.32
CA THR A 55 17.53 -7.83 -8.61
C THR A 55 16.45 -6.89 -8.12
N LEU A 56 16.59 -6.35 -6.90
CA LEU A 56 15.67 -5.39 -6.33
C LEU A 56 15.68 -4.07 -7.09
N GLU A 57 16.85 -3.56 -7.46
CA GLU A 57 17.00 -2.37 -8.30
C GLU A 57 16.29 -2.54 -9.65
N ALA A 58 16.42 -3.71 -10.29
CA ALA A 58 15.71 -4.02 -11.52
C ALA A 58 14.19 -4.08 -11.33
N GLN A 59 13.70 -4.62 -10.21
CA GLN A 59 12.27 -4.63 -9.88
C GLN A 59 11.73 -3.22 -9.61
N VAL A 60 12.48 -2.39 -8.87
CA VAL A 60 12.12 -0.99 -8.63
C VAL A 60 12.03 -0.24 -9.96
N ALA A 61 13.04 -0.34 -10.83
CA ALA A 61 13.02 0.30 -12.14
C ALA A 61 11.83 -0.15 -13.00
N LYS A 62 11.47 -1.44 -12.93
CA LYS A 62 10.28 -1.97 -13.61
C LYS A 62 8.98 -1.38 -13.05
N LEU A 63 8.82 -1.35 -11.73
CA LEU A 63 7.64 -0.79 -11.08
C LEU A 63 7.51 0.72 -11.31
N GLU A 64 8.63 1.46 -11.33
CA GLU A 64 8.64 2.88 -11.69
C GLU A 64 8.22 3.10 -13.14
N ALA A 65 8.67 2.26 -14.07
CA ALA A 65 8.24 2.31 -15.46
C ALA A 65 6.75 1.98 -15.62
N GLU A 66 6.24 0.95 -14.93
CA GLU A 66 4.82 0.59 -14.89
C GLU A 66 3.98 1.72 -14.30
N ASN A 67 4.40 2.33 -13.19
CA ASN A 67 3.73 3.50 -12.62
C ASN A 67 3.74 4.69 -13.57
N LYS A 68 4.84 4.95 -14.26
CA LYS A 68 4.92 6.03 -15.26
C LYS A 68 3.99 5.77 -16.44
N GLN A 69 3.86 4.51 -16.87
CA GLN A 69 2.90 4.11 -17.89
C GLN A 69 1.45 4.27 -17.41
N LEU A 70 1.12 3.83 -16.20
CA LEU A 70 -0.19 4.02 -15.58
C LEU A 70 -0.55 5.50 -15.46
N HIS A 71 0.39 6.34 -15.01
CA HIS A 71 0.21 7.78 -14.98
C HIS A 71 0.03 8.37 -16.38
N ALA A 72 0.82 7.95 -17.38
CA ALA A 72 0.68 8.41 -18.76
C ALA A 72 -0.66 7.99 -19.39
N HIS A 73 -1.13 6.77 -19.12
CA HIS A 73 -2.44 6.28 -19.56
C HIS A 73 -3.58 7.02 -18.85
N ALA A 74 -3.46 7.28 -17.55
CA ALA A 74 -4.38 8.14 -16.80
C ALA A 74 -4.41 9.59 -17.33
N SER A 75 -3.29 10.06 -17.89
CA SER A 75 -3.15 11.41 -18.44
C SER A 75 -3.65 11.55 -19.89
N THR A 76 -3.75 10.43 -20.63
CA THR A 76 -4.08 10.43 -22.07
C THR A 76 -5.43 9.80 -22.42
N GLY A 77 -6.01 9.02 -21.50
CA GLY A 77 -7.42 8.64 -21.56
C GLY A 77 -8.24 9.55 -20.64
N THR A 78 -9.44 9.92 -21.07
CA THR A 78 -10.52 10.25 -20.14
C THR A 78 -10.69 9.06 -19.17
N GLY A 79 -10.06 9.02 -17.99
CA GLY A 79 -10.11 7.74 -17.26
C GLY A 79 -9.57 7.58 -15.85
N PHE A 80 -8.93 8.56 -15.21
CA PHE A 80 -8.76 8.48 -13.75
C PHE A 80 -9.95 9.16 -13.08
N ASP A 81 -10.88 8.34 -12.59
CA ASP A 81 -12.00 8.84 -11.81
C ASP A 81 -11.57 9.13 -10.36
N GLU A 82 -10.87 10.25 -10.19
CA GLU A 82 -10.31 10.68 -8.91
C GLU A 82 -11.36 10.73 -7.79
N VAL A 83 -12.55 11.24 -8.10
CA VAL A 83 -13.69 11.24 -7.16
C VAL A 83 -14.10 9.82 -6.79
N GLY A 84 -14.15 8.91 -7.77
CA GLY A 84 -14.45 7.50 -7.55
C GLY A 84 -13.39 6.80 -6.69
N PHE A 85 -12.12 7.18 -6.85
CA PHE A 85 -11.01 6.72 -6.01
C PHE A 85 -11.13 7.23 -4.57
N TRP A 86 -11.41 8.51 -4.37
CA TRP A 86 -11.61 9.08 -3.03
C TRP A 86 -12.82 8.47 -2.31
N LEU A 87 -13.87 8.09 -3.04
CA LEU A 87 -15.03 7.39 -2.47
C LEU A 87 -14.72 5.95 -2.02
N LEU A 88 -13.52 5.42 -2.24
CA LEU A 88 -13.04 4.16 -1.64
C LEU A 88 -12.32 4.37 -0.31
N ASP A 89 -11.97 5.62 0.05
CA ASP A 89 -11.45 5.93 1.38
C ASP A 89 -12.59 5.87 2.41
N ARG A 90 -12.54 4.87 3.30
CA ARG A 90 -13.57 4.63 4.33
C ARG A 90 -13.80 5.79 5.28
N ASN A 91 -12.74 6.55 5.58
CA ASN A 91 -12.76 7.57 6.63
C ASN A 91 -12.55 8.99 6.09
N PHE A 92 -12.26 9.14 4.80
CA PHE A 92 -11.88 10.42 4.19
C PHE A 92 -10.72 11.09 4.95
N GLU A 93 -9.76 10.30 5.44
CA GLU A 93 -8.65 10.82 6.26
C GLU A 93 -7.74 11.76 5.47
N ARG A 94 -7.70 11.57 4.15
CA ARG A 94 -6.80 12.30 3.24
C ARG A 94 -7.54 13.20 2.26
N ALA A 95 -8.83 12.99 2.07
CA ALA A 95 -9.66 13.73 1.12
C ALA A 95 -10.36 14.90 1.80
N LYS A 96 -10.44 16.04 1.11
CA LYS A 96 -11.26 17.20 1.47
C LYS A 96 -12.51 17.26 0.60
N PHE A 97 -13.47 18.12 0.94
CA PHE A 97 -14.70 18.28 0.16
C PHE A 97 -14.41 18.66 -1.31
N GLU A 98 -13.41 19.48 -1.54
CA GLU A 98 -12.99 19.93 -2.87
C GLU A 98 -12.55 18.75 -3.76
N ASP A 99 -11.97 17.70 -3.17
CA ASP A 99 -11.51 16.50 -3.89
C ASP A 99 -12.67 15.66 -4.46
N PHE A 100 -13.90 15.89 -3.97
CA PHE A 100 -15.14 15.32 -4.51
C PHE A 100 -15.85 16.26 -5.49
N GLY A 101 -15.28 17.44 -5.73
CA GLY A 101 -15.91 18.54 -6.46
C GLY A 101 -17.07 19.18 -5.70
N ILE A 102 -17.06 19.14 -4.36
CA ILE A 102 -18.06 19.79 -3.51
C ILE A 102 -17.63 21.25 -3.30
N SER A 103 -18.50 22.19 -3.66
CA SER A 103 -18.26 23.62 -3.45
C SER A 103 -18.41 24.03 -1.99
N GLU A 104 -17.79 25.14 -1.60
CA GLU A 104 -17.97 25.76 -0.27
C GLU A 104 -19.45 26.08 0.00
N ALA A 105 -20.20 26.54 -1.01
CA ALA A 105 -21.64 26.76 -0.88
C ALA A 105 -22.42 25.49 -0.50
N ALA A 106 -21.92 24.30 -0.86
CA ALA A 106 -22.52 23.02 -0.49
C ALA A 106 -22.20 22.59 0.95
N THR A 107 -21.21 23.20 1.61
CA THR A 107 -20.97 23.02 3.06
C THR A 107 -21.70 24.07 3.91
N GLU A 108 -22.20 25.14 3.29
CA GLU A 108 -22.98 26.20 3.94
C GLU A 108 -24.50 26.05 3.78
N MET A 109 -24.98 25.56 2.63
CA MET A 109 -26.40 25.47 2.30
C MET A 109 -26.86 24.03 2.10
N LYS A 110 -27.97 23.66 2.76
CA LYS A 110 -28.54 22.31 2.67
C LYS A 110 -28.96 21.94 1.25
N SER A 111 -29.60 22.86 0.52
CA SER A 111 -30.06 22.62 -0.84
C SER A 111 -28.89 22.25 -1.77
N LYS A 112 -27.77 22.98 -1.67
CA LYS A 112 -26.54 22.71 -2.43
C LYS A 112 -25.87 21.40 -2.04
N ALA A 113 -25.82 21.06 -0.75
CA ALA A 113 -25.32 19.76 -0.28
C ALA A 113 -26.09 18.59 -0.92
N GLU A 114 -27.42 18.69 -0.97
CA GLU A 114 -28.28 17.66 -1.55
C GLU A 114 -28.14 17.58 -3.08
N ASP A 115 -27.92 18.69 -3.77
CA ASP A 115 -27.68 18.71 -5.21
C ASP A 115 -26.36 18.02 -5.58
N GLU A 116 -25.28 18.31 -4.85
CA GLU A 116 -23.99 17.62 -5.04
C GLU A 116 -24.09 16.14 -4.72
N TYR A 117 -24.78 15.78 -3.63
CA TYR A 117 -25.06 14.38 -3.33
C TYR A 117 -25.81 13.68 -4.47
N LYS A 118 -26.87 14.27 -5.01
CA LYS A 118 -27.62 13.69 -6.13
C LYS A 118 -26.76 13.52 -7.38
N ARG A 119 -25.91 14.51 -7.68
CA ARG A 119 -24.96 14.45 -8.81
C ARG A 119 -24.02 13.26 -8.67
N LEU A 120 -23.39 13.10 -7.51
CA LEU A 120 -22.48 12.00 -7.22
C LEU A 120 -23.22 10.65 -7.15
N ALA A 121 -24.37 10.61 -6.50
CA ALA A 121 -25.18 9.40 -6.36
C ALA A 121 -25.63 8.89 -7.74
N LYS A 122 -26.01 9.79 -8.66
CA LYS A 122 -26.32 9.41 -10.04
C LYS A 122 -25.12 8.76 -10.73
N LYS A 123 -23.90 9.25 -10.51
CA LYS A 123 -22.68 8.71 -11.15
C LYS A 123 -22.23 7.38 -10.53
N TYR A 124 -22.31 7.25 -9.20
CA TYR A 124 -21.78 6.10 -8.44
C TYR A 124 -22.86 5.12 -7.96
N HIS A 125 -24.10 5.25 -8.43
CA HIS A 125 -25.13 4.26 -8.15
C HIS A 125 -24.73 2.89 -8.70
N SER A 126 -25.15 1.82 -8.03
CA SER A 126 -24.94 0.44 -8.48
C SER A 126 -25.45 0.21 -9.90
N ASP A 127 -26.61 0.79 -10.23
CA ASP A 127 -27.24 0.68 -11.56
C ASP A 127 -26.42 1.34 -12.68
N ASN A 128 -25.48 2.23 -12.33
CA ASN A 128 -24.59 2.93 -13.27
C ASN A 128 -23.14 2.42 -13.19
N GLY A 129 -22.90 1.27 -12.56
CA GLY A 129 -21.59 0.63 -12.45
C GLY A 129 -20.73 1.11 -11.27
N GLY A 130 -21.31 1.86 -10.33
CA GLY A 130 -20.65 2.20 -9.07
C GLY A 130 -20.65 1.04 -8.07
N LEU A 131 -19.71 1.09 -7.13
CA LEU A 131 -19.56 0.06 -6.09
C LEU A 131 -20.43 0.39 -4.87
N ASP A 132 -20.93 -0.65 -4.19
CA ASP A 132 -21.69 -0.49 -2.95
C ASP A 132 -20.90 0.30 -1.89
N GLU A 133 -19.58 0.09 -1.83
CA GLU A 133 -18.68 0.82 -0.92
C GLU A 133 -18.63 2.33 -1.27
N GLN A 134 -18.61 2.68 -2.56
CA GLN A 134 -18.66 4.08 -2.98
C GLN A 134 -19.97 4.74 -2.57
N MET A 135 -21.11 4.04 -2.68
CA MET A 135 -22.40 4.55 -2.22
C MET A 135 -22.50 4.67 -0.70
N GLN A 136 -21.94 3.72 0.05
CA GLN A 136 -21.88 3.80 1.51
C GLN A 136 -21.04 5.00 1.97
N ASN A 137 -19.87 5.19 1.37
CA ASN A 137 -19.00 6.31 1.68
C ASN A 137 -19.64 7.64 1.22
N LEU A 138 -20.29 7.68 0.06
CA LEU A 138 -21.03 8.86 -0.39
C LEU A 138 -22.14 9.29 0.61
N ASN A 139 -22.84 8.33 1.21
CA ASN A 139 -23.82 8.62 2.27
C ASN A 139 -23.15 9.23 3.53
N ARG A 140 -21.93 8.79 3.88
CA ARG A 140 -21.15 9.39 4.97
C ARG A 140 -20.73 10.81 4.63
N LEU A 141 -20.25 11.04 3.40
CA LEU A 141 -19.86 12.36 2.90
C LEU A 141 -21.04 13.35 2.97
N ARG A 142 -22.23 12.91 2.55
CA ARG A 142 -23.47 13.67 2.70
C ARG A 142 -23.77 14.04 4.16
N ASN A 143 -23.64 13.08 5.08
CA ASN A 143 -23.88 13.33 6.50
C ASN A 143 -22.87 14.33 7.09
N GLN A 144 -21.61 14.29 6.66
CA GLN A 144 -20.59 15.27 7.05
C GLN A 144 -20.94 16.67 6.54
N MET A 145 -21.29 16.82 5.25
CA MET A 145 -21.74 18.10 4.68
C MET A 145 -22.92 18.67 5.47
N LEU A 146 -23.97 17.87 5.69
CA LEU A 146 -25.17 18.31 6.43
C LEU A 146 -24.88 18.65 7.89
N SER A 147 -23.88 18.04 8.51
CA SER A 147 -23.46 18.37 9.87
C SER A 147 -22.79 19.74 9.91
N ILE A 148 -21.96 20.07 8.91
CA ILE A 148 -21.32 21.40 8.78
C ILE A 148 -22.37 22.48 8.51
N VAL A 149 -23.31 22.23 7.60
CA VAL A 149 -24.44 23.14 7.33
C VAL A 149 -25.21 23.45 8.62
N LYS A 150 -25.47 22.44 9.46
CA LYS A 150 -26.15 22.63 10.76
C LYS A 150 -25.30 23.46 11.73
N LEU A 151 -23.99 23.22 11.79
CA LEU A 151 -23.07 23.99 12.64
C LEU A 151 -22.98 25.46 12.20
N ASN A 152 -23.10 25.73 10.91
CA ASN A 152 -23.08 27.08 10.33
C ASN A 152 -24.43 27.83 10.44
N GLY A 153 -25.31 27.42 11.36
CA GLY A 153 -26.58 28.09 11.61
C GLY A 153 -27.73 27.65 10.70
N GLY A 154 -27.53 26.60 9.88
CA GLY A 154 -28.61 25.94 9.17
C GLY A 154 -29.42 26.85 8.26
N MET A 155 -28.76 27.66 7.41
CA MET A 155 -29.45 28.45 6.38
C MET A 155 -30.04 27.54 5.31
N GLY A 156 -31.16 26.91 5.68
CA GLY A 156 -32.15 26.37 4.76
C GLY A 156 -33.11 27.50 4.38
N LEU A 157 -32.87 28.05 3.19
CA LEU A 157 -33.91 28.62 2.34
C LEU A 157 -33.95 27.79 1.06
#